data_AF-A0AAU8K684-F1
#
_entry.id   AF-A0AAU8K684-F1
#
_cell.length_a   1.000
_cell.length_b   1.000
_cell.length_c   1.000
_cell.angle_alpha   90.00
_cell.angle_beta   90.00
_cell.angle_gamma   90.00
#
_symmetry.space_group_name_H-M   'P 1'
#
loop_
_entity.id
_entity.type
_entity.pdbx_description
1 polymer ?
#
loop_
_entity_poly.entity_id
_entity_poly.type
_entity_poly.pdbx_seq_one_letter_code
_entity_poly.pdbx_strand_id
1 'polypeptide(L)'
;MTTYRVQFGKLGDDFPVPTLTATAANRDDLCRQIQNHARPHMLPVLTELGRPELADQSFFHLTPDLTGGQFLALSLAHGTGARFLPARIEALA
;
A
#
# COMPACT_ATOMS: atom_id res chain seq x y z
N MET A 1 16.69 -10.07 -9.50
CA MET A 1 15.48 -10.14 -8.65
C MET A 1 15.91 -9.97 -7.22
N THR A 2 15.09 -9.30 -6.42
CA THR A 2 15.37 -9.03 -5.00
C THR A 2 14.13 -9.39 -4.19
N THR A 3 14.33 -10.02 -3.04
CA THR A 3 13.25 -10.31 -2.09
C THR A 3 13.15 -9.18 -1.09
N TYR A 4 11.92 -8.76 -0.81
CA TYR A 4 11.60 -7.67 0.09
C TYR A 4 10.66 -8.15 1.18
N ARG A 5 10.88 -7.68 2.41
CA ARG A 5 9.90 -7.69 3.49
C ARG A 5 9.19 -6.34 3.53
N VAL A 6 7.87 -6.35 3.52
CA VAL A 6 7.01 -5.17 3.52
C VAL A 6 6.13 -5.21 4.76
N GLN A 7 6.35 -4.25 5.67
CA GLN A 7 5.60 -4.12 6.92
C GLN A 7 4.66 -2.92 6.80
N PHE A 8 3.36 -3.18 6.86
CA PHE A 8 2.34 -2.13 6.77
C PHE A 8 2.08 -1.51 8.14
N GLY A 9 1.86 -0.20 8.13
CA GLY A 9 1.44 0.57 9.30
C GLY A 9 -0.06 0.51 9.50
N LYS A 10 -0.59 1.52 10.21
CA LYS A 10 -2.01 1.59 10.52
C LYS A 10 -2.88 2.05 9.35
N LEU A 11 -4.13 1.60 9.37
CA LEU A 11 -5.23 2.16 8.60
C LEU A 11 -6.40 2.37 9.55
N GLY A 12 -6.79 3.63 9.77
CA GLY A 12 -7.61 3.97 10.94
C GLY A 12 -6.82 3.66 12.22
N ASP A 13 -7.43 2.92 13.14
CA ASP A 13 -6.82 2.55 14.42
C ASP A 13 -6.12 1.18 14.39
N ASP A 14 -6.32 0.40 13.33
CA ASP A 14 -5.91 -1.00 13.20
C ASP A 14 -4.71 -1.21 12.27
N PHE A 15 -4.15 -2.42 12.34
CA PHE A 15 -3.13 -2.93 11.41
C PHE A 15 -3.72 -4.07 10.55
N PRO A 16 -4.63 -3.76 9.61
CA PRO A 16 -5.40 -4.79 8.93
C PRO A 16 -4.56 -5.61 7.95
N VAL A 17 -3.46 -5.04 7.43
CA VAL A 17 -2.66 -5.67 6.38
C VAL A 17 -1.50 -6.45 6.98
N PRO A 18 -1.43 -7.78 6.80
CA PRO A 18 -0.32 -8.58 7.28
C PRO A 18 0.97 -8.25 6.54
N THR A 19 2.11 -8.52 7.18
CA THR A 19 3.43 -8.37 6.53
C THR A 19 3.50 -9.23 5.26
N LEU A 20 4.07 -8.66 4.20
CA LEU A 20 4.27 -9.32 2.91
C LEU A 20 5.76 -9.63 2.70
N THR A 21 6.06 -10.82 2.22
CA THR A 21 7.37 -11.14 1.62
C THR A 21 7.18 -11.25 0.11
N ALA A 22 7.81 -10.36 -0.65
CA ALA A 22 7.63 -10.24 -2.10
C ALA A 22 8.96 -10.37 -2.82
N THR A 23 9.03 -11.20 -3.85
CA THR A 23 10.20 -11.27 -4.75
C THR A 23 9.86 -10.51 -6.01
N ALA A 24 10.62 -9.45 -6.30
CA ALA A 24 10.33 -8.57 -7.42
C ALA A 24 11.52 -8.43 -8.38
N ALA A 25 11.21 -8.37 -9.67
CA ALA A 25 12.20 -8.13 -10.72
C ALA A 25 12.50 -6.62 -10.88
N ASN A 26 11.52 -5.77 -10.64
CA ASN A 26 11.62 -4.31 -10.75
C ASN A 26 10.63 -3.62 -9.81
N ARG A 27 10.66 -2.28 -9.81
CA ARG A 27 9.83 -1.42 -8.96
C ARG A 27 8.33 -1.62 -9.20
N ASP A 28 7.91 -1.72 -10.45
CA ASP A 28 6.49 -1.82 -10.81
C ASP A 28 5.90 -3.17 -10.40
N ASP A 29 6.69 -4.23 -10.52
CA ASP A 29 6.35 -5.56 -10.03
C ASP A 29 6.15 -5.57 -8.51
N LEU A 30 7.08 -4.97 -7.75
CA LEU A 30 6.93 -4.80 -6.29
C LEU A 30 5.66 -4.01 -5.94
N CYS A 31 5.42 -2.87 -6.60
CA CYS A 31 4.21 -2.08 -6.41
C CYS A 31 2.93 -2.89 -6.65
N ARG A 32 2.89 -3.71 -7.70
CA ARG A 32 1.72 -4.54 -8.03
C ARG A 32 1.48 -5.61 -6.97
N GLN A 33 2.54 -6.29 -6.54
CA GLN A 33 2.45 -7.31 -5.48
C GLN A 33 1.93 -6.71 -4.17
N ILE A 34 2.46 -5.54 -3.76
CA ILE A 34 2.00 -4.81 -2.57
C ILE A 34 0.51 -4.44 -2.69
N GLN A 35 0.09 -3.89 -3.83
CA GLN A 35 -1.31 -3.51 -4.03
C GLN A 35 -2.27 -4.69 -3.97
N ASN A 36 -1.95 -5.78 -4.66
CA ASN A 36 -2.78 -6.98 -4.69
C ASN A 36 -2.88 -7.63 -3.31
N HIS A 37 -1.79 -7.62 -2.54
CA HIS A 37 -1.77 -8.12 -1.18
C HIS A 37 -2.61 -7.25 -0.24
N ALA A 38 -2.44 -5.93 -0.26
CA ALA A 38 -3.09 -5.04 0.70
C ALA A 38 -4.59 -4.87 0.45
N ARG A 39 -5.04 -4.83 -0.81
CA ARG A 39 -6.43 -4.53 -1.20
C ARG A 39 -7.51 -5.31 -0.44
N PRO A 40 -7.48 -6.67 -0.36
CA PRO A 40 -8.51 -7.43 0.35
C PRO A 40 -8.56 -7.12 1.85
N HIS A 41 -7.44 -6.70 2.45
CA HIS A 41 -7.37 -6.35 3.87
C HIS A 41 -7.80 -4.91 4.15
N MET A 42 -7.55 -3.99 3.21
CA MET A 42 -7.97 -2.60 3.36
C MET A 42 -9.47 -2.40 3.16
N LEU A 43 -10.10 -3.17 2.26
CA LEU A 43 -11.50 -2.95 1.88
C LEU A 43 -12.48 -2.96 3.07
N PRO A 44 -12.43 -3.92 4.01
CA PRO A 44 -13.33 -3.91 5.18
C PRO A 44 -13.15 -2.64 6.02
N VAL A 45 -11.92 -2.29 6.37
CA VAL A 45 -11.61 -1.10 7.19
C VAL A 45 -12.02 0.19 6.49
N LEU A 46 -11.75 0.30 5.18
CA LEU A 46 -12.17 1.46 4.40
C LEU A 46 -13.70 1.56 4.26
N THR A 47 -14.39 0.42 4.23
CA THR A 47 -15.86 0.37 4.23
C THR A 47 -16.41 0.89 5.55
N GLU A 48 -15.85 0.48 6.68
CA GLU A 48 -16.23 0.96 8.02
C GLU A 48 -15.98 2.47 8.18
N LEU A 49 -14.91 2.99 7.56
CA LEU A 49 -14.59 4.41 7.50
C LEU A 49 -15.45 5.19 6.47
N GLY A 50 -16.40 4.53 5.78
CA GLY A 50 -17.28 5.14 4.80
C GLY A 50 -16.56 5.60 3.53
N ARG A 51 -15.45 4.95 3.17
CA ARG A 51 -14.58 5.27 2.02
C ARG A 51 -14.13 4.00 1.25
N PRO A 52 -15.03 3.05 0.92
CA PRO A 52 -14.65 1.80 0.24
C PRO A 52 -13.97 2.03 -1.11
N GLU A 53 -14.29 3.13 -1.80
CA GLU A 53 -13.71 3.50 -3.10
C GLU A 53 -12.19 3.67 -3.06
N LEU A 54 -11.62 4.00 -1.89
CA LEU A 54 -10.17 4.17 -1.74
C LEU A 54 -9.41 2.85 -1.91
N ALA A 55 -10.05 1.69 -1.74
CA ALA A 55 -9.43 0.40 -1.97
C ALA A 55 -9.08 0.18 -3.45
N ASP A 56 -9.91 0.70 -4.35
CA ASP A 56 -9.79 0.51 -5.80
C ASP A 56 -9.17 1.71 -6.52
N GLN A 57 -9.41 2.92 -6.02
CA GLN A 57 -8.96 4.18 -6.64
C GLN A 57 -7.63 4.70 -6.06
N SER A 58 -6.94 3.88 -5.27
CA SER A 58 -5.60 4.18 -4.79
C SER A 58 -4.55 3.37 -5.54
N PHE A 59 -3.35 3.92 -5.59
CA PHE A 59 -2.16 3.21 -6.04
C PHE A 59 -1.09 3.27 -4.97
N PHE A 60 -0.21 2.28 -4.95
CA PHE A 60 0.92 2.27 -4.03
C PHE A 60 2.09 3.08 -4.59
N HIS A 61 2.57 4.03 -3.81
CA HIS A 61 3.71 4.88 -4.15
C HIS A 61 4.92 4.54 -3.29
N LEU A 62 5.96 4.00 -3.93
CA LEU A 62 7.25 3.70 -3.31
C LEU A 62 8.11 4.96 -3.16
N THR A 63 8.96 5.00 -2.14
CA THR A 63 10.04 5.99 -2.06
C THR A 63 11.12 5.71 -3.12
N PRO A 64 11.90 6.71 -3.57
CA PRO A 64 12.94 6.50 -4.59
C PRO A 64 13.99 5.44 -4.22
N ASP A 65 14.31 5.34 -2.93
CA ASP A 65 15.29 4.42 -2.36
C ASP A 65 14.73 3.02 -2.01
N LEU A 66 13.44 2.78 -2.27
CA LEU A 66 12.74 1.51 -2.01
C LEU A 66 12.77 1.05 -0.53
N THR A 67 12.89 1.99 0.41
CA THR A 67 12.86 1.69 1.86
C THR A 67 11.47 1.89 2.47
N GLY A 68 10.53 2.47 1.72
CA GLY A 68 9.16 2.62 2.15
C GLY A 68 8.18 2.94 1.03
N GLY A 69 6.94 3.17 1.42
CA GLY A 69 5.89 3.61 0.52
C GLY A 69 4.59 3.87 1.25
N GLN A 70 3.56 4.26 0.52
CA GLN A 70 2.23 4.50 1.05
C GLN A 70 1.19 4.44 -0.08
N PHE A 71 -0.08 4.24 0.27
CA PHE A 71 -1.16 4.37 -0.69
C PHE A 71 -1.52 5.84 -0.92
N LEU A 72 -1.72 6.17 -2.19
CA LEU A 72 -2.17 7.47 -2.66
C LEU A 72 -3.52 7.31 -3.37
N ALA A 73 -4.53 8.02 -2.89
CA ALA A 73 -5.77 8.22 -3.61
C ALA A 73 -5.87 9.68 -4.05
N LEU A 74 -6.24 9.91 -5.30
CA LEU A 74 -6.36 11.25 -5.89
C LEU A 74 -7.76 11.42 -6.46
N SER A 75 -8.47 12.46 -6.02
CA SER A 75 -9.73 12.89 -6.63
C SER A 75 -9.47 14.12 -7.49
N LEU A 76 -9.26 13.90 -8.78
CA LEU A 76 -8.99 15.00 -9.72
C LEU A 76 -10.21 15.95 -9.84
N ALA A 77 -11.43 15.41 -9.75
CA ALA A 77 -12.67 16.19 -9.82
C ALA A 77 -12.81 17.18 -8.65
N HIS A 78 -12.31 16.81 -7.47
CA HIS A 78 -12.40 17.64 -6.26
C HIS A 78 -11.06 18.33 -5.92
N GLY A 79 -10.00 18.09 -6.68
CA GLY A 79 -8.66 18.62 -6.42
C GLY A 79 -8.06 18.14 -5.08
N THR A 80 -8.48 16.98 -4.57
CA THR A 80 -8.06 16.46 -3.27
C THR A 80 -7.25 15.17 -3.41
N GLY A 81 -6.48 14.85 -2.37
CA GLY A 81 -5.74 13.60 -2.29
C GLY A 81 -5.58 13.13 -0.86
N ALA A 82 -5.45 11.82 -0.68
CA ALA A 82 -5.23 11.18 0.60
C ALA A 82 -3.98 10.29 0.55
N ARG A 83 -3.22 10.30 1.64
CA ARG A 83 -2.12 9.39 1.93
C ARG A 83 -2.54 8.49 3.08
N PHE A 84 -2.40 7.19 2.92
CA PHE A 84 -2.76 6.23 3.97
C PHE A 84 -1.93 4.95 3.87
N LEU A 85 -2.03 4.13 4.92
CA LEU A 85 -1.34 2.86 5.06
C LEU A 85 0.15 2.95 4.64
N PRO A 86 0.98 3.66 5.44
CA PRO A 86 2.42 3.68 5.18
C PRO A 86 2.98 2.27 5.30
N ALA A 87 4.03 1.95 4.55
CA ALA A 87 4.73 0.69 4.67
C ALA A 87 6.25 0.90 4.72
N ARG A 88 6.91 0.12 5.56
CA ARG A 88 8.37 -0.02 5.61
C ARG A 88 8.77 -1.19 4.71
N ILE A 89 9.83 -1.00 3.93
CA ILE A 89 10.33 -1.98 2.97
C ILE A 89 11.79 -2.26 3.28
N GLU A 90 12.14 -3.54 3.30
CA GLU A 90 13.48 -4.01 3.62
C GLU A 90 13.87 -5.08 2.62
N ALA A 91 15.02 -4.90 1.96
CA ALA A 91 15.59 -5.94 1.12
C ALA A 91 16.12 -7.08 2.02
N LEU A 92 15.76 -8.32 1.68
CA LEU A 92 16.28 -9.52 2.33
C LEU A 92 17.52 -9.99 1.56
N ALA A 93 18.55 -10.38 2.31
CA ALA A 93 19.81 -10.92 1.80
C ALA A 93 19.66 -12.36 1.30
#